data_AF-A0A537S2G2-F1
#
_entry.id   AF-A0A537S2G2-F1
#
_cell.length_a   1.000
_cell.length_b   1.000
_cell.length_c   1.000
_cell.angle_alpha   90.00
_cell.angle_beta   90.00
_cell.angle_gamma   90.00
#
_symmetry.space_group_name_H-M   'P 1'
#
loop_
_entity.id
_entity.type
_entity.pdbx_description
1 polymer ?
#
loop_
_entity_poly.entity_id
_entity_poly.type
_entity_poly.pdbx_seq_one_letter_code
_entity_poly.pdbx_strand_id
1 'polypeptide(L)'
;MADESRSRLGRGLAALMGDVGVETGSVPERARNQRRVPIEFLRPNPRNPRRNYSETELDELAASIREHGIIQPVVVRSLHGAKDAYEIIAGERRWRAAQRAALHEIPIVPFEATDSEALELAIVENVQRTDLNPLEEAAGYQALASEYQHSHEDIA
;
A
#
# COMPACT_ATOMS: atom_id res chain seq x y z
N MET A 1 -10.74 38.42 3.20
CA MET A 1 -11.57 37.37 2.58
C MET A 1 -10.61 36.28 2.13
N ALA A 2 -10.47 35.22 2.91
CA ALA A 2 -9.39 34.25 2.76
C ALA A 2 -9.95 32.84 2.57
N ASP A 3 -9.63 32.28 1.41
CA ASP A 3 -9.34 30.87 1.09
C ASP A 3 -10.33 29.79 1.58
N GLU A 4 -11.38 29.58 0.78
CA GLU A 4 -12.36 28.48 0.91
C GLU A 4 -12.02 27.26 0.04
N SER A 5 -10.75 27.11 -0.38
CA SER A 5 -10.31 26.07 -1.33
C SER A 5 -9.41 24.97 -0.75
N ARG A 6 -9.04 25.05 0.53
CA ARG A 6 -8.34 23.96 1.23
C ARG A 6 -9.34 23.19 2.08
N SER A 7 -9.40 21.87 1.92
CA SER A 7 -10.20 20.93 2.75
C SER A 7 -11.57 20.51 2.19
N ARG A 8 -11.59 19.97 0.96
CA ARG A 8 -12.65 19.03 0.54
C ARG A 8 -12.14 17.65 0.08
N LEU A 9 -10.85 17.50 -0.26
CA LEU A 9 -10.27 16.18 -0.58
C LEU A 9 -9.86 15.35 0.66
N GLY A 10 -9.54 15.99 1.79
CA GLY A 10 -9.03 15.28 2.97
C GLY A 10 -10.08 14.54 3.81
N ARG A 11 -11.37 14.88 3.66
CA ARG A 11 -12.44 14.32 4.52
C ARG A 11 -13.02 12.99 4.02
N GLY A 12 -12.98 12.74 2.71
CA GLY A 12 -13.39 11.44 2.17
C GLY A 12 -12.40 10.33 2.50
N LEU A 13 -11.10 10.66 2.48
CA LEU A 13 -10.03 9.71 2.77
C LEU A 13 -9.89 9.42 4.27
N ALA A 14 -10.11 10.41 5.14
CA ALA A 14 -10.10 10.21 6.60
C ALA A 14 -11.21 9.25 7.08
N ALA A 15 -12.33 9.17 6.36
CA ALA A 15 -13.38 8.19 6.60
C ALA A 15 -13.06 6.78 6.06
N LEU A 16 -12.09 6.67 5.14
CA LEU A 16 -11.66 5.41 4.50
C LEU A 16 -10.40 4.81 5.14
N MET A 17 -9.54 5.64 5.74
CA MET A 17 -8.26 5.21 6.32
C MET A 17 -8.31 4.97 7.83
N GLY A 18 -9.36 5.41 8.53
CA GLY A 18 -9.42 5.29 9.99
C GLY A 18 -8.38 6.20 10.64
N ASP A 19 -8.86 7.08 11.50
CA ASP A 19 -8.01 7.90 12.36
C ASP A 19 -6.94 7.02 13.02
N VAL A 20 -5.66 7.39 12.84
CA VAL A 20 -4.53 6.79 13.54
C VAL A 20 -4.49 7.42 14.95
N GLY A 21 -5.57 7.21 15.67
CA GLY A 21 -5.76 7.50 17.07
C GLY A 21 -6.30 6.22 17.70
N VAL A 22 -5.69 5.79 18.79
CA VAL A 22 -6.00 4.56 19.52
C VAL A 22 -7.46 4.57 19.97
N GLU A 23 -8.41 4.18 19.13
CA GLU A 23 -9.81 4.08 19.50
C GLU A 23 -10.45 2.89 18.75
N THR A 24 -10.87 1.92 19.54
CA THR A 24 -11.67 0.77 19.11
C THR A 24 -12.93 1.22 18.37
N GLY A 25 -13.03 0.90 17.07
CA GLY A 25 -14.32 0.78 16.40
C GLY A 25 -14.47 1.57 15.10
N SER A 26 -14.15 0.92 13.99
CA SER A 26 -14.97 0.73 12.77
C SER A 26 -14.07 0.63 11.54
N VAL A 27 -13.42 -0.53 11.39
CA VAL A 27 -12.78 -0.90 10.14
C VAL A 27 -13.86 -0.97 9.05
N PRO A 28 -13.71 -0.32 7.88
CA PRO A 28 -14.72 -0.39 6.81
C PRO A 28 -15.05 -1.86 6.51
N GLU A 29 -16.33 -2.17 6.31
CA GLU A 29 -16.85 -3.55 6.21
C GLU A 29 -16.16 -4.41 5.13
N ARG A 30 -15.49 -3.77 4.16
CA ARG A 30 -14.67 -4.40 3.11
C ARG A 30 -13.28 -4.87 3.56
N ALA A 31 -12.73 -4.33 4.64
CA ALA A 31 -11.50 -4.81 5.27
C ALA A 31 -11.67 -6.14 6.03
N ARG A 32 -12.91 -6.64 6.16
CA ARG A 32 -13.23 -7.91 6.85
C ARG A 32 -12.78 -9.16 6.08
N ASN A 33 -12.34 -9.04 4.83
CA ASN A 33 -11.85 -10.17 4.02
C ASN A 33 -10.36 -10.45 4.21
N GLN A 34 -9.85 -10.31 5.42
CA GLN A 34 -8.49 -10.74 5.73
C GLN A 34 -8.39 -12.27 5.55
N ARG A 35 -7.46 -12.72 4.71
CA ARG A 35 -7.15 -14.13 4.54
C ARG A 35 -5.65 -14.36 4.52
N ARG A 36 -5.22 -15.56 4.88
CA ARG A 36 -3.81 -15.95 4.72
C ARG A 36 -3.62 -16.61 3.36
N VAL A 37 -2.51 -16.28 2.71
CA VAL A 37 -2.12 -16.90 1.44
C VAL A 37 -0.64 -17.26 1.49
N PRO A 38 -0.21 -18.29 0.73
CA PRO A 38 1.21 -18.57 0.50
C PRO A 38 1.97 -17.33 0.05
N ILE A 39 3.12 -17.08 0.64
CA ILE A 39 3.91 -15.86 0.38
C ILE A 39 4.40 -15.78 -1.08
N GLU A 40 4.54 -16.94 -1.73
CA GLU A 40 4.94 -17.09 -3.13
C GLU A 40 3.88 -16.60 -4.14
N PHE A 41 2.63 -16.47 -3.69
CA PHE A 41 1.54 -15.95 -4.52
C PHE A 41 1.56 -14.43 -4.63
N LEU A 42 2.36 -13.74 -3.82
CA LEU A 42 2.50 -12.28 -3.89
C LEU A 42 3.66 -11.87 -4.81
N ARG A 43 3.41 -10.83 -5.60
CA ARG A 43 4.37 -10.18 -6.48
C ARG A 43 4.53 -8.71 -6.08
N PRO A 44 5.76 -8.17 -6.12
CA PRO A 44 5.97 -6.75 -5.90
C PRO A 44 5.32 -5.94 -7.02
N ASN A 45 4.82 -4.76 -6.70
CA ASN A 45 4.32 -3.83 -7.71
C ASN A 45 5.51 -3.21 -8.47
N PRO A 46 5.61 -3.41 -9.80
CA PRO A 46 6.72 -2.88 -10.60
C PRO A 46 6.75 -1.35 -10.64
N ARG A 47 5.63 -0.69 -10.34
CA ARG A 47 5.47 0.76 -10.28
C ARG A 47 5.71 1.35 -8.88
N ASN A 48 6.11 0.54 -7.89
CA ASN A 48 6.44 1.08 -6.57
C ASN A 48 7.70 1.98 -6.66
N PRO A 49 7.61 3.29 -6.32
CA PRO A 49 8.74 4.21 -6.43
C PRO A 49 9.85 3.86 -5.42
N ARG A 50 9.51 3.23 -4.30
CA ARG A 50 10.49 2.82 -3.29
C ARG A 50 11.20 1.54 -3.71
N ARG A 51 12.43 1.67 -4.20
CA ARG A 51 13.26 0.53 -4.64
C ARG A 51 14.39 0.18 -3.67
N ASN A 52 14.76 1.12 -2.80
CA ASN A 52 15.83 0.95 -1.84
C ASN A 52 15.26 0.68 -0.44
N TYR A 53 15.67 -0.45 0.12
CA TYR A 53 15.33 -0.87 1.48
C TYR A 53 16.62 -1.09 2.26
N SER A 54 16.69 -0.56 3.48
CA SER A 54 17.81 -0.83 4.38
C SER A 54 17.76 -2.29 4.81
N GLU A 55 18.85 -3.03 4.57
CA GLU A 55 19.01 -4.43 5.00
C GLU A 55 18.81 -4.57 6.51
N THR A 56 19.42 -3.67 7.29
CA THR A 56 19.31 -3.66 8.76
C THR A 56 17.85 -3.49 9.22
N GLU A 57 17.11 -2.54 8.64
CA GLU A 57 15.72 -2.32 9.02
C GLU A 57 14.80 -3.48 8.61
N LEU A 58 15.11 -4.17 7.51
CA LEU A 58 14.39 -5.37 7.09
C LEU A 58 14.67 -6.54 8.04
N ASP A 59 15.90 -6.67 8.55
CA ASP A 59 16.26 -7.73 9.49
C ASP A 59 15.64 -7.51 10.87
N GLU A 60 15.59 -6.27 11.35
CA GLU A 60 14.87 -5.90 12.58
C GLU A 60 13.37 -6.19 12.45
N LEU A 61 12.75 -5.81 11.33
CA LEU A 61 11.35 -6.12 11.07
C LEU A 61 11.12 -7.63 10.95
N ALA A 62 12.05 -8.36 10.33
CA ALA A 62 11.96 -9.82 10.24
C ALA A 62 12.05 -10.47 11.63
N ALA A 63 12.91 -9.98 12.52
CA ALA A 63 12.98 -10.43 13.91
C ALA A 63 11.65 -10.20 14.64
N SER A 64 11.08 -9.00 14.52
CA SER A 64 9.76 -8.68 15.09
C SER A 64 8.66 -9.59 14.53
N ILE A 65 8.65 -9.85 13.22
CA ILE A 65 7.68 -10.74 12.56
C ILE A 65 7.83 -12.20 13.02
N ARG A 66 9.05 -12.69 13.30
CA ARG A 66 9.23 -14.05 13.85
C ARG A 66 8.61 -14.21 15.23
N GLU A 67 8.65 -13.16 16.04
CA GLU A 67 8.14 -13.19 17.41
C GLU A 67 6.63 -12.95 17.49
N HIS A 68 6.11 -11.98 16.73
CA HIS A 68 4.74 -11.51 16.86
C HIS A 68 3.85 -11.83 15.66
N GLY A 69 4.43 -12.33 14.57
CA GLY A 69 3.76 -12.44 13.28
C GLY A 69 3.54 -11.08 12.61
N ILE A 70 2.74 -11.09 11.55
CA ILE A 70 2.38 -9.87 10.82
C ILE A 70 1.09 -9.32 11.40
N ILE A 71 1.20 -8.23 12.16
CA ILE A 71 0.05 -7.58 12.81
C ILE A 71 -0.79 -6.82 11.78
N GLN A 72 -0.14 -6.04 10.91
CA GLN A 72 -0.81 -5.30 9.85
C GLN A 72 -0.75 -6.09 8.53
N PRO A 73 -1.89 -6.51 7.95
CA PRO A 73 -1.92 -7.27 6.70
C PRO A 73 -1.35 -6.53 5.50
N VAL A 74 -0.85 -7.28 4.52
CA VAL A 74 -0.40 -6.73 3.23
C VAL A 74 -1.62 -6.46 2.35
N VAL A 75 -1.73 -5.26 1.78
CA VAL A 75 -2.83 -4.91 0.88
C VAL A 75 -2.46 -5.35 -0.52
N VAL A 76 -3.33 -6.12 -1.15
CA VAL A 76 -3.06 -6.71 -2.46
C VAL A 76 -4.25 -6.59 -3.39
N ARG A 77 -4.00 -6.69 -4.70
CA ARG A 77 -5.04 -6.94 -5.70
C ARG A 77 -4.79 -8.26 -6.40
N SER A 78 -5.86 -8.88 -6.89
CA SER A 78 -5.75 -10.09 -7.71
C SER A 78 -5.21 -9.74 -9.09
N LEU A 79 -4.31 -10.56 -9.63
CA LEU A 79 -3.83 -10.40 -10.99
C LEU A 79 -4.84 -11.00 -11.99
N HIS A 80 -5.23 -10.20 -12.99
CA HIS A 80 -6.14 -10.66 -14.04
C HIS A 80 -5.56 -11.86 -14.80
N GLY A 81 -6.36 -12.91 -14.97
CA GLY A 81 -5.96 -14.10 -15.73
C GLY A 81 -5.05 -15.09 -14.99
N ALA A 82 -4.68 -14.81 -13.73
CA ALA A 82 -3.88 -15.73 -12.91
C ALA A 82 -4.63 -16.09 -11.62
N LYS A 83 -4.92 -17.39 -11.44
CA LYS A 83 -5.45 -17.90 -10.18
C LYS A 83 -4.33 -17.89 -9.14
N ASP A 84 -4.67 -17.52 -7.91
CA ASP A 84 -3.73 -17.54 -6.77
C ASP A 84 -2.47 -16.68 -7.01
N ALA A 85 -2.65 -15.54 -7.66
CA ALA A 85 -1.59 -14.57 -7.89
C ALA A 85 -2.07 -13.16 -7.52
N TYR A 86 -1.26 -12.47 -6.71
CA TYR A 86 -1.59 -11.18 -6.13
C TYR A 86 -0.46 -10.19 -6.37
N GLU A 87 -0.81 -8.94 -6.64
CA GLU A 87 0.13 -7.82 -6.66
C GLU A 87 0.01 -7.01 -5.38
N ILE A 88 1.16 -6.69 -4.77
CA ILE A 88 1.24 -5.90 -3.54
C ILE A 88 0.95 -4.44 -3.86
N ILE A 89 -0.13 -3.89 -3.31
CA ILE A 89 -0.40 -2.46 -3.39
C ILE A 89 0.34 -1.72 -2.27
N ALA A 90 0.27 -2.25 -1.04
CA ALA A 90 0.93 -1.65 0.13
C ALA A 90 1.46 -2.71 1.09
N GLY A 91 2.56 -2.39 1.78
CA GLY A 91 3.21 -3.29 2.74
C GLY A 91 4.35 -4.14 2.16
N GLU A 92 5.02 -3.70 1.10
CA GLU A 92 6.12 -4.46 0.49
C GLU A 92 7.26 -4.76 1.49
N ARG A 93 7.60 -3.82 2.38
CA ARG A 93 8.58 -4.06 3.48
C ARG A 93 8.19 -5.24 4.35
N ARG A 94 6.90 -5.36 4.68
CA ARG A 94 6.37 -6.46 5.50
C ARG A 94 6.46 -7.78 4.76
N TRP A 95 6.13 -7.81 3.47
CA TRP A 95 6.31 -9.00 2.62
C TRP A 95 7.79 -9.42 2.50
N ARG A 96 8.71 -8.47 2.31
CA ARG A 96 10.17 -8.76 2.27
C ARG A 96 10.68 -9.29 3.60
N ALA A 97 10.32 -8.65 4.71
CA ALA A 97 10.70 -9.11 6.04
C ALA A 97 10.08 -10.46 6.38
N ALA A 98 8.86 -10.76 5.92
CA ALA A 98 8.22 -12.06 6.07
C ALA A 98 8.95 -13.18 5.32
N GLN A 99 9.48 -12.89 4.12
CA GLN A 99 10.36 -13.83 3.41
C GLN A 99 11.64 -14.11 4.20
N ARG A 100 12.29 -13.07 4.75
CA ARG A 100 13.47 -13.24 5.63
C ARG A 100 13.15 -13.98 6.93
N ALA A 101 11.93 -13.82 7.43
CA ALA A 101 11.40 -14.54 8.57
C ALA A 101 11.03 -16.00 8.25
N ALA A 102 11.14 -16.42 6.98
CA ALA A 102 10.77 -17.75 6.50
C ALA A 102 9.30 -18.12 6.78
N LEU A 103 8.39 -17.14 6.73
CA LEU A 103 6.96 -17.41 6.80
C LEU A 103 6.46 -18.03 5.50
N HIS A 104 5.72 -19.13 5.61
CA HIS A 104 5.09 -19.78 4.45
C HIS A 104 3.81 -19.07 4.01
N GLU A 105 3.07 -18.50 4.96
CA GLU A 105 1.83 -17.77 4.71
C GLU A 105 1.82 -16.42 5.40
N ILE A 106 1.18 -15.43 4.78
CA ILE A 106 1.02 -14.09 5.35
C ILE A 106 -0.42 -13.60 5.25
N PRO A 107 -0.89 -12.77 6.20
CA PRO A 107 -2.20 -12.15 6.11
C PRO A 107 -2.22 -11.08 5.02
N ILE A 108 -3.23 -11.17 4.16
CA ILE A 108 -3.52 -10.20 3.11
C ILE A 108 -4.91 -9.62 3.27
N VAL A 109 -5.10 -8.41 2.75
CA VAL A 109 -6.42 -7.81 2.49
C VAL A 109 -6.53 -7.62 0.98
N PRO A 110 -7.37 -8.41 0.29
CA PRO A 110 -7.69 -8.19 -1.11
C PRO A 110 -8.44 -6.86 -1.26
N PHE A 111 -7.99 -6.03 -2.18
CA PHE A 111 -8.60 -4.77 -2.53
C PHE A 111 -8.87 -4.76 -4.04
N GLU A 112 -10.14 -4.58 -4.40
CA GLU A 112 -10.54 -4.39 -5.79
C GLU A 112 -10.21 -2.96 -6.18
N ALA A 113 -9.14 -2.80 -6.96
CA ALA A 113 -8.67 -1.53 -7.48
C ALA A 113 -8.25 -1.69 -8.94
N THR A 114 -8.60 -0.69 -9.75
CA THR A 114 -8.02 -0.47 -11.07
C THR A 114 -6.51 -0.19 -10.97
N ASP A 115 -5.79 -0.24 -12.10
CA ASP A 115 -4.36 0.10 -12.15
C ASP A 115 -4.09 1.52 -11.61
N SER A 116 -4.95 2.47 -11.96
CA SER A 116 -4.84 3.87 -11.50
C SER A 116 -5.08 4.00 -9.99
N GLU A 117 -6.12 3.35 -9.45
CA GLU A 117 -6.43 3.40 -8.01
C GLU A 117 -5.35 2.69 -7.17
N ALA A 118 -4.78 1.59 -7.68
CA ALA A 118 -3.69 0.88 -7.01
C ALA A 118 -2.41 1.74 -6.97
N LEU A 119 -2.10 2.43 -8.06
CA LEU A 119 -0.96 3.36 -8.13
C LEU A 119 -1.17 4.55 -7.20
N GLU A 120 -2.35 5.16 -7.22
CA GLU A 120 -2.72 6.27 -6.32
C GLU A 120 -2.57 5.86 -4.86
N LEU A 121 -3.10 4.69 -4.46
CA LEU A 121 -3.01 4.20 -3.09
C LEU A 121 -1.55 3.94 -2.67
N ALA A 122 -0.74 3.39 -3.56
CA ALA A 122 0.68 3.15 -3.30
C ALA A 122 1.47 4.46 -3.15
N ILE A 123 1.12 5.50 -3.92
CA ILE A 123 1.76 6.82 -3.82
C ILE A 123 1.32 7.53 -2.54
N VAL A 124 0.01 7.53 -2.24
CA VAL A 124 -0.54 8.19 -1.05
C VAL A 124 0.01 7.56 0.24
N GLU A 125 0.08 6.24 0.34
CA GLU A 125 0.67 5.57 1.51
C GLU A 125 2.15 5.93 1.67
N ASN A 126 2.91 5.97 0.58
CA ASN A 126 4.30 6.40 0.62
C ASN A 126 4.41 7.87 1.05
N VAL A 127 3.64 8.81 0.46
CA VAL A 127 3.66 10.25 0.77
C VAL A 127 3.30 10.55 2.22
N GLN A 128 2.41 9.75 2.82
CA GLN A 128 2.06 9.88 4.23
C GLN A 128 3.15 9.39 5.19
N ARG A 129 4.23 8.77 4.69
CA ARG A 129 5.38 8.39 5.52
C ARG A 129 6.34 9.56 5.71
N THR A 130 6.61 9.86 6.97
CA THR A 130 7.50 10.94 7.42
C THR A 130 8.99 10.73 7.05
N ASP A 131 9.35 9.58 6.46
CA ASP A 131 10.70 9.16 6.08
C ASP A 131 11.00 9.17 4.57
N LEU A 132 10.17 9.81 3.73
CA LEU A 132 10.43 9.95 2.29
C LEU A 132 11.63 10.86 1.99
N ASN A 133 12.52 10.38 1.11
CA ASN A 133 13.56 11.23 0.52
C ASN A 133 12.91 12.16 -0.54
N PRO A 134 13.30 13.44 -0.65
CA PRO A 134 12.79 14.38 -1.67
C PRO A 134 12.77 13.84 -3.11
N LEU A 135 13.69 12.94 -3.45
CA LEU A 135 13.74 12.31 -4.78
C LEU A 135 12.60 11.29 -4.99
N GLU A 136 12.25 10.53 -3.95
CA GLU A 136 11.17 9.53 -3.99
C GLU A 136 9.80 10.23 -4.01
N GLU A 137 9.66 11.32 -3.26
CA GLU A 137 8.46 12.16 -3.27
C GLU A 137 8.23 12.75 -4.67
N ALA A 138 9.26 13.31 -5.31
CA ALA A 138 9.17 13.82 -6.68
C ALA A 138 8.78 12.73 -7.70
N ALA A 139 9.37 11.54 -7.59
CA ALA A 139 9.04 10.41 -8.46
C ALA A 139 7.59 9.93 -8.28
N GLY A 140 7.09 9.90 -7.04
CA GLY A 140 5.70 9.59 -6.74
C GLY A 140 4.73 10.61 -7.34
N TYR A 141 4.98 11.90 -7.16
CA TYR A 141 4.14 12.94 -7.77
C TYR A 141 4.20 12.92 -9.31
N GLN A 142 5.36 12.64 -9.90
CA GLN A 142 5.49 12.54 -11.35
C GLN A 142 4.73 11.35 -11.93
N ALA A 143 4.77 10.19 -11.26
CA ALA A 143 3.99 9.03 -11.66
C ALA A 143 2.48 9.31 -11.60
N LEU A 144 2.03 9.99 -10.53
CA LEU A 144 0.64 10.42 -10.37
C LEU A 144 0.22 11.37 -11.50
N ALA A 145 1.00 12.42 -11.74
CA ALA A 145 0.70 13.43 -12.75
C ALA A 145 0.62 12.85 -14.17
N SER A 146 1.51 11.91 -14.51
CA SER A 146 1.54 11.27 -15.84
C SER A 146 0.31 10.40 -16.06
N GLU A 147 -0.12 9.64 -15.05
CA GLU A 147 -1.32 8.79 -15.14
C GLU A 147 -2.60 9.65 -15.28
N TYR A 148 -2.72 10.77 -14.55
CA TYR A 148 -3.83 11.71 -14.70
C TYR A 148 -3.84 12.45 -16.05
N GLN A 149 -2.68 12.73 -16.64
CA GLN A 149 -2.57 13.33 -17.98
C GLN A 149 -3.05 12.34 -19.06
N HIS A 150 -2.63 11.07 -18.98
CA HIS A 150 -3.12 10.03 -19.88
C HIS A 150 -4.64 9.80 -19.74
N SER A 151 -5.16 9.80 -18.51
CA SER A 151 -6.60 9.72 -18.28
C SER A 151 -7.40 10.88 -18.90
N HIS A 152 -6.80 12.06 -19.09
CA HIS A 152 -7.47 13.20 -19.73
C HIS A 152 -7.41 13.13 -21.26
N GLU A 153 -6.32 12.58 -21.82
CA GLU A 153 -6.16 12.37 -23.27
C GLU A 153 -7.03 11.22 -23.79
N ASP A 154 -7.24 10.16 -23.01
CA ASP A 154 -8.06 9.00 -23.40
C ASP A 154 -9.59 9.27 -23.40
N ILE A 155 -10.02 10.43 -22.88
CA ILE A 155 -11.44 10.85 -22.82
C ILE A 155 -11.80 11.83 -23.96
N ALA A 156 -10.83 12.27 -24.77
CA ALA A 156 -11.04 13.21 -25.89
C ALA A 156 -11.22 12.51 -27.25
#